data_AF-A0A965UQ41-F1
#
_entry.id   AF-A0A965UQ41-F1
#
_cell.length_a   1.000
_cell.length_b   1.000
_cell.length_c   1.000
_cell.angle_alpha   90.00
_cell.angle_beta   90.00
_cell.angle_gamma   90.00
#
_symmetry.space_group_name_H-M   'P 1'
#
loop_
_entity.id
_entity.type
_entity.pdbx_description
1 polymer ?
#
loop_
_entity_poly.entity_id
_entity_poly.type
_entity_poly.pdbx_seq_one_letter_code
_entity_poly.pdbx_strand_id
1 'polypeptide(L)' 'MEDLQIYLMGGRTLYWELKSPTGKQSDEQKKRQDELTNLGHDYKVIRSLEQALSELGAKGLSVLTLGETW' A
#
# COMPACT_ATOMS: atom_id res chain seq x y z
N MET A 1 3.73 9.05 -8.83
CA MET A 1 2.43 8.66 -8.26
C MET A 1 2.49 7.17 -8.03
N GLU A 2 2.04 6.73 -6.87
CA GLU A 2 1.84 5.34 -6.47
C GLU A 2 0.62 4.73 -7.14
N ASP A 3 0.54 3.40 -7.17
CA ASP A 3 -0.56 2.69 -7.83
C ASP A 3 -1.87 2.72 -7.03
N LEU A 4 -1.77 2.71 -5.69
CA LEU A 4 -2.94 2.70 -4.81
C LEU A 4 -2.76 3.65 -3.62
N GLN A 5 -3.79 4.44 -3.36
CA GLN A 5 -3.87 5.30 -2.19
C GLN A 5 -5.12 4.91 -1.37
N ILE A 6 -4.92 4.53 -0.11
CA ILE A 6 -5.99 4.03 0.75
C ILE A 6 -6.24 5.05 1.86
N TYR A 7 -7.42 5.65 1.86
CA TYR A 7 -7.86 6.57 2.89
C TYR A 7 -8.54 5.80 4.03
N LEU A 8 -8.00 5.93 5.22
CA LEU A 8 -8.47 5.29 6.43
C LEU A 8 -9.13 6.31 7.36
N MET A 9 -9.98 5.80 8.26
CA MET A 9 -10.56 6.64 9.31
C MET A 9 -9.48 7.35 10.14
N GLY A 10 -9.81 8.57 10.58
CA GLY A 10 -8.90 9.45 11.31
C GLY A 10 -7.90 10.18 10.42
N GLY A 11 -8.17 10.30 9.12
CA GLY A 11 -7.31 11.04 8.17
C GLY A 11 -5.99 10.37 7.87
N ARG A 12 -5.84 9.08 8.19
CA ARG A 12 -4.65 8.30 7.86
C ARG A 12 -4.71 7.86 6.40
N THR A 13 -3.56 7.84 5.74
CA THR A 13 -3.47 7.43 4.34
C THR A 13 -2.32 6.46 4.15
N LEU A 14 -2.58 5.37 3.44
CA LEU A 14 -1.55 4.43 2.98
C LEU A 14 -1.25 4.68 1.51
N TYR A 15 0.02 4.64 1.15
CA TYR A 15 0.51 4.83 -0.21
C TYR A 15 1.20 3.55 -0.66
N TRP A 16 0.58 2.82 -1.58
CA TRP A 16 1.03 1.51 -1.99
C TRP A 16 1.44 1.50 -3.45
N GLU A 17 2.67 1.07 -3.68
CA GLU A 17 3.22 0.77 -4.99
C GLU A 17 3.15 -0.74 -5.21
N LEU A 18 2.45 -1.17 -6.26
CA LEU A 18 2.22 -2.58 -6.55
C LEU A 18 3.26 -3.08 -7.54
N LYS A 19 4.01 -4.11 -7.16
CA LYS A 19 4.99 -4.74 -8.04
C LYS A 19 4.75 -6.23 -8.12
N SER A 20 5.19 -6.85 -9.22
CA SER A 20 5.36 -8.30 -9.24
C SER A 20 6.45 -8.72 -8.25
N PRO A 21 6.58 -10.01 -7.90
CA PRO A 21 7.64 -10.48 -7.01
C PRO A 21 9.04 -10.03 -7.43
N THR A 22 9.32 -9.96 -8.75
CA THR A 22 10.60 -9.52 -9.32
C THR A 22 10.60 -8.08 -9.82
N GLY A 23 9.45 -7.40 -9.79
CA GLY A 23 9.29 -6.04 -10.29
C GLY A 23 10.11 -5.03 -9.50
N LYS A 24 10.73 -4.08 -10.19
CA LYS A 24 11.54 -3.02 -9.60
C LYS A 24 10.81 -1.68 -9.70
N GLN A 25 11.02 -0.83 -8.70
CA GLN A 25 10.63 0.58 -8.81
C GLN A 25 11.56 1.29 -9.80
N SER A 26 11.00 2.22 -10.58
CA SER A 26 11.80 3.20 -11.31
C SER A 26 12.46 4.19 -10.34
N ASP A 27 13.41 4.98 -10.81
CA ASP A 27 14.07 5.96 -9.96
C ASP A 27 13.13 7.10 -9.55
N GLU A 28 12.16 7.47 -10.39
CA GLU A 28 11.09 8.40 -10.04
C GLU A 28 10.17 7.85 -8.95
N GLN A 29 9.90 6.53 -8.98
CA GLN A 29 9.08 5.88 -7.95
C GLN A 29 9.80 5.83 -6.61
N LYS A 30 11.12 5.59 -6.60
CA LYS A 30 11.94 5.70 -5.37
C LYS A 30 11.98 7.12 -4.83
N LYS A 31 12.16 8.12 -5.71
CA LYS A 31 12.11 9.53 -5.29
C LYS A 31 10.77 9.87 -4.64
N ARG A 32 9.65 9.40 -5.22
CA ARG A 32 8.32 9.61 -4.65
C ARG A 32 8.15 8.91 -3.30
N GLN A 33 8.68 7.69 -3.16
CA GLN A 33 8.71 6.98 -1.88
C GLN A 33 9.43 7.82 -0.82
N ASP A 34 10.62 8.33 -1.13
CA ASP A 34 11.43 9.14 -0.21
C ASP A 34 10.69 10.42 0.18
N GLU A 35 10.07 11.12 -0.77
CA GLU A 35 9.24 12.31 -0.51
C GLU A 35 8.11 12.00 0.48
N LEU A 36 7.35 10.94 0.25
CA LEU A 36 6.20 10.58 1.10
C LEU A 36 6.64 10.11 2.48
N THR A 37 7.67 9.27 2.57
CA THR A 37 8.19 8.81 3.85
C THR A 37 8.82 9.93 4.68
N ASN A 38 9.51 10.89 4.04
CA ASN A 38 10.05 12.07 4.73
C ASN A 38 8.95 13.00 5.28
N LEU A 39 7.78 13.01 4.67
CA LEU A 39 6.60 13.72 5.17
C LEU A 39 5.83 12.93 6.26
N GLY A 40 6.32 11.74 6.62
CA GLY A 40 5.71 10.88 7.64
C GLY A 40 4.55 10.03 7.12
N HIS A 41 4.35 9.94 5.80
CA HIS A 41 3.33 9.06 5.22
C HIS A 41 3.77 7.60 5.21
N ASP A 42 2.78 6.71 5.25
CA ASP A 42 2.98 5.27 5.24
C ASP A 42 3.06 4.76 3.79
N TYR A 43 4.29 4.70 3.27
CA TYR A 43 4.56 4.18 1.92
C TYR A 43 5.06 2.74 1.98
N LYS A 44 4.49 1.87 1.13
CA LYS A 44 4.90 0.47 1.01
C LYS A 44 4.94 0.01 -0.43
N VAL A 45 5.93 -0.84 -0.73
CA VAL A 45 5.94 -1.65 -1.95
C VAL A 45 5.31 -3.00 -1.63
N ILE A 46 4.18 -3.29 -2.27
CA ILE A 46 3.41 -4.51 -2.09
C ILE A 46 3.64 -5.42 -3.29
N ARG A 47 4.00 -6.67 -3.02
CA ARG A 47 4.43 -7.66 -4.02
C ARG A 47 3.50 -8.85 -4.18
N SER A 48 2.54 -8.99 -3.28
CA SER A 48 1.54 -10.05 -3.31
C SER A 48 0.31 -9.66 -2.49
N LEU A 49 -0.78 -10.41 -2.67
CA LEU A 49 -2.00 -10.24 -1.89
C LEU A 49 -1.75 -10.57 -0.42
N GLU A 50 -0.96 -11.61 -0.12
CA GLU A 50 -0.63 -12.01 1.25
C GLU A 50 0.12 -10.89 1.98
N GLN A 51 1.05 -10.21 1.29
CA GLN A 51 1.74 -9.04 1.85
C GLN A 51 0.75 -7.91 2.14
N ALA A 52 -0.17 -7.62 1.20
CA ALA A 52 -1.21 -6.61 1.41
C ALA A 52 -2.06 -6.90 2.64
N LEU A 53 -2.54 -8.14 2.76
CA LEU A 53 -3.37 -8.58 3.89
C LEU A 53 -2.61 -8.52 5.22
N SER A 54 -1.34 -8.94 5.22
CA SER A 54 -0.47 -8.84 6.40
C SER A 54 -0.26 -7.40 6.85
N GLU A 55 0.02 -6.48 5.91
CA GLU A 55 0.19 -5.05 6.21
C GLU A 55 -1.09 -4.39 6.73
N LEU A 56 -2.26 -4.78 6.22
CA LEU A 56 -3.56 -4.32 6.75
C LEU A 56 -3.79 -4.86 8.18
N GLY A 57 -3.53 -6.15 8.39
CA GLY A 57 -3.64 -6.77 9.72
C GLY A 57 -2.72 -6.12 10.75
N ALA A 58 -1.47 -5.81 10.38
CA ALA A 58 -0.51 -5.11 11.24
C ALA A 58 -0.97 -3.70 11.65
N LYS A 59 -1.87 -3.08 10.88
CA LYS A 59 -2.50 -1.79 11.18
C LYS A 59 -3.82 -1.92 11.95
N GLY A 60 -4.17 -3.13 12.38
CA GLY A 60 -5.41 -3.42 13.08
C GLY A 60 -6.65 -3.36 12.19
N LEU A 61 -6.49 -3.51 10.87
CA LEU A 61 -7.60 -3.52 9.92
C LEU A 61 -8.02 -4.96 9.62
N SER A 62 -9.30 -5.24 9.81
CA SER A 62 -9.91 -6.51 9.40
C SER A 62 -10.35 -6.42 7.94
N VAL A 63 -9.95 -7.40 7.13
CA VAL A 63 -10.42 -7.53 5.75
C VAL A 63 -11.60 -8.47 5.72
N LEU A 64 -12.74 -7.99 5.22
CA LEU A 64 -13.91 -8.80 4.95
C LEU A 64 -13.92 -9.17 3.47
N THR A 65 -13.85 -10.46 3.16
CA THR A 65 -14.18 -10.95 1.82
C THR A 65 -15.68 -10.93 1.66
N LEU A 66 -16.19 -9.97 0.90
CA LEU A 66 -17.56 -10.03 0.42
C LEU A 66 -17.61 -11.19 -0.58
N GLY A 67 -18.32 -12.25 -0.21
CA GLY A 67 -18.66 -13.33 -1.14
C GLY A 67 -19.39 -12.74 -2.34
N GLU A 68 -19.18 -13.31 -3.52
CA GLU A 68 -19.81 -12.85 -4.75
C GLU A 68 -21.33 -12.86 -4.61
N THR A 69 -21.94 -11.69 -4.43
CA THR A 69 -23.35 -11.48 -4.76
C THR A 69 -23.40 -11.10 -6.24
N TRP A 70 -23.53 -12.12 -7.09
CA TRP A 70 -24.03 -11.96 -8.46
C TRP A 70 -25.55 -11.95 -8.45
#